data_AF-A0A7S2C8M2-F1
#
_entry.id   AF-A0A7S2C8M2-F1
#
_cell.length_a   1.000
_cell.length_b   1.000
_cell.length_c   1.000
_cell.angle_alpha   90.00
_cell.angle_beta   90.00
_cell.angle_gamma   90.00
#
_symmetry.space_group_name_H-M   'P 1'
#
loop_
_entity.id
_entity.type
_entity.pdbx_description
1 polymer ?
#
loop_
_entity_poly.entity_id
_entity_poly.type
_entity_poly.pdbx_seq_one_letter_code
_entity_poly.pdbx_strand_id
1 'polypeptide(L)'
;HSPLAGFGVGLPLSRIYAEYLGGSLHLMSMPNFGTYAYLFLQTSSQKEEALPTYVNWLRKRRLHERLADLERRKVEAAEIEEYFEAARLKALALEARAELALLERLP
;
A
#
# COMPACT_ATOMS: atom_id res chain seq x y z
N HIS A 1 -19.52 12.26 34.47
CA HIS A 1 -18.28 11.70 33.93
C HIS A 1 -17.99 12.36 32.59
N SER A 2 -16.78 12.87 32.39
CA SER A 2 -16.37 13.45 31.10
C SER A 2 -15.98 12.32 30.12
N PRO A 3 -16.35 12.38 28.83
CA PRO A 3 -15.99 11.34 27.86
C PRO A 3 -14.47 11.24 27.66
N LEU A 4 -13.98 10.01 27.45
CA LEU A 4 -12.55 9.73 27.17
C LEU A 4 -12.08 10.30 25.81
N ALA A 5 -13.01 10.48 24.87
CA ALA A 5 -12.76 11.14 23.60
C ALA A 5 -13.05 12.65 23.74
N GLY A 6 -12.09 13.46 23.32
CA GLY A 6 -12.14 14.93 23.37
C GLY A 6 -11.72 15.56 22.05
N PHE A 7 -10.81 16.54 22.10
CA PHE A 7 -10.36 17.41 21.00
C PHE A 7 -9.75 16.73 19.75
N GLY A 8 -9.67 15.40 19.68
CA GLY A 8 -9.12 14.69 18.52
C GLY A 8 -7.60 14.81 18.33
N VAL A 9 -6.87 15.39 19.30
CA VAL A 9 -5.43 15.63 19.20
C VAL A 9 -4.55 14.43 19.51
N GLY A 10 -5.11 13.37 20.11
CA GLY A 10 -4.32 12.23 20.57
C GLY A 10 -3.54 11.55 19.45
N LEU A 11 -4.23 11.21 18.36
CA LEU A 11 -3.63 10.53 17.22
C LEU A 11 -2.52 11.31 16.50
N PRO A 12 -2.72 12.59 16.12
CA PRO A 12 -1.64 13.38 15.52
C PRO A 12 -0.48 13.60 16.48
N LEU A 13 -0.72 13.79 17.78
CA LEU A 13 0.35 13.92 18.77
C LEU A 13 1.17 12.64 18.90
N SER A 14 0.51 11.48 19.05
CA SER A 14 1.21 10.19 19.13
C SER A 14 2.08 9.92 17.90
N ARG A 15 1.63 10.35 16.70
CA ARG A 15 2.41 10.23 15.47
C ARG A 15 3.67 11.10 15.50
N ILE A 16 3.57 12.35 15.96
CA ILE A 16 4.73 13.25 16.08
C ILE A 16 5.74 12.70 17.08
N TYR A 17 5.29 12.16 18.22
CA TYR A 17 6.19 11.54 19.20
C TYR A 17 6.93 10.32 18.64
N ALA A 18 6.23 9.46 17.89
CA ALA A 18 6.87 8.33 17.22
C ALA A 18 7.89 8.81 16.18
N GLU A 19 7.54 9.80 15.35
CA GLU A 19 8.44 10.36 14.33
C GLU A 19 9.66 11.06 14.95
N TYR A 20 9.50 11.75 16.08
CA TYR A 20 10.59 12.42 16.79
C TYR A 20 11.69 11.45 17.25
N LEU A 21 11.30 10.28 17.74
CA LEU A 21 12.21 9.16 18.05
C LEU A 21 12.67 8.40 16.79
N GLY A 22 12.38 8.94 15.61
CA GLY A 22 12.71 8.36 14.32
C GLY A 22 11.97 7.05 14.00
N GLY A 23 10.84 6.82 14.66
CA GLY A 23 9.91 5.75 14.39
C GLY A 23 8.78 6.18 13.44
N SER A 24 7.70 5.40 13.43
CA SER A 24 6.46 5.76 12.73
C SER A 24 5.24 5.12 13.40
N LEU A 25 4.09 5.77 13.27
CA LEU A 25 2.79 5.26 13.72
C LEU A 25 1.87 5.11 12.51
N HIS A 26 1.33 3.91 12.28
CA HIS A 26 0.40 3.62 11.18
C HIS A 26 -0.91 3.05 11.73
N LEU A 27 -2.03 3.42 11.12
CA LEU A 27 -3.34 2.87 11.46
C LEU A 27 -3.92 2.20 10.24
N MET A 28 -4.44 1.01 10.45
CA MET A 28 -5.17 0.25 9.44
C MET A 28 -6.54 -0.03 10.01
N SER A 29 -7.57 0.57 9.41
CA SER A 29 -8.96 0.28 9.74
C SER A 29 -9.52 -0.70 8.74
N MET A 30 -10.14 -1.77 9.24
CA MET A 30 -10.89 -2.73 8.44
C MET A 30 -12.37 -2.59 8.80
N PRO A 31 -13.23 -2.18 7.85
CA PRO A 31 -14.66 -2.04 8.10
C PRO A 31 -15.21 -3.38 8.61
N ASN A 32 -16.02 -3.33 9.66
CA ASN A 32 -16.65 -4.49 10.29
C ASN A 32 -15.72 -5.46 11.06
N PHE A 33 -14.42 -5.17 11.15
CA PHE A 33 -13.46 -5.94 11.98
C PHE A 33 -12.86 -5.08 13.11
N GLY A 34 -12.48 -3.84 12.81
CA GLY A 34 -11.89 -2.91 13.78
C GLY A 34 -10.68 -2.16 13.24
N THR A 35 -9.95 -1.51 14.15
CA THR A 35 -8.79 -0.67 13.82
C THR A 35 -7.53 -1.19 14.51
N TYR A 36 -6.48 -1.40 13.73
CA TYR A 36 -5.16 -1.80 14.21
C TYR A 36 -4.21 -0.60 14.17
N ALA A 37 -3.43 -0.41 15.23
CA ALA A 37 -2.40 0.62 15.33
C ALA A 37 -1.02 -0.04 15.41
N TYR A 38 -0.18 0.23 14.42
CA TYR A 38 1.19 -0.27 14.33
C TYR A 38 2.17 0.83 14.70
N LEU A 39 2.96 0.61 15.75
CA LEU A 39 3.99 1.52 16.21
C LEU A 39 5.37 0.90 15.93
N PHE A 40 6.16 1.59 15.12
CA PHE A 40 7.55 1.24 14.85
C PHE A 40 8.45 2.20 15.60
N LEU A 41 9.31 1.68 16.45
CA LEU A 41 10.34 2.45 17.14
C LEU A 41 11.70 1.84 16.84
N GLN A 42 12.72 2.69 16.85
CA GLN A 42 14.08 2.20 16.74
C GLN A 42 14.65 1.83 18.09
N THR A 43 15.40 0.72 18.12
CA THR A 43 15.99 0.17 19.35
C THR A 43 17.33 0.81 19.69
N SER A 44 17.97 1.48 18.73
CA SER A 44 19.31 2.04 18.89
C SER A 44 19.28 3.36 19.67
N SER A 45 20.02 3.44 20.77
CA SER A 45 20.18 4.69 21.55
C SER A 45 20.97 5.79 20.84
N GLN A 46 21.57 5.52 19.68
CA GLN A 46 22.38 6.51 18.93
C GLN A 46 21.55 7.41 18.01
N LYS A 47 20.23 7.47 18.18
CA LYS A 47 19.39 8.22 17.25
C LYS A 47 19.32 9.71 17.59
N GLU A 48 19.62 10.52 16.58
CA GLU A 48 19.46 11.97 16.61
C GLU A 48 17.98 12.35 16.48
N GLU A 49 17.57 13.39 17.19
CA GLU A 49 16.20 13.88 17.20
C GLU A 49 15.75 14.27 15.78
N ALA A 50 14.59 13.76 15.35
CA ALA A 50 14.04 14.10 14.04
C ALA A 50 13.39 15.50 14.07
N LEU A 51 14.22 16.54 14.08
CA LEU A 51 13.75 17.92 14.09
C LEU A 51 13.07 18.28 12.75
N PRO A 52 11.97 19.06 12.78
CA PRO A 52 11.31 19.54 11.58
C PRO A 52 12.13 20.67 10.93
N THR A 53 13.25 20.32 10.31
CA THR A 53 14.02 21.24 9.47
C THR A 53 13.38 21.32 8.08
N TYR A 54 13.49 22.47 7.42
CA TYR A 54 13.06 22.65 6.03
C TYR A 54 13.64 21.58 5.09
N VAL A 55 14.88 21.14 5.33
CA VAL A 55 15.54 20.06 4.57
C VAL A 55 14.85 18.71 4.79
N ASN A 56 14.48 18.38 6.03
CA ASN A 56 13.75 17.15 6.35
C ASN A 56 12.34 17.15 5.73
N TRP A 57 11.68 18.31 5.71
CA TRP A 57 10.39 18.48 5.04
C TRP A 57 10.50 18.27 3.53
N LEU A 58 11.46 18.91 2.86
CA LEU A 58 11.70 18.75 1.42
C LEU A 58 12.03 17.29 1.08
N ARG A 59 12.83 16.62 1.91
CA ARG A 59 13.19 15.21 1.74
C ARG A 59 11.97 14.30 1.85
N LYS A 60 11.11 14.53 2.86
CA LYS A 60 9.84 13.79 3.05
C LYS A 60 8.91 13.99 1.86
N ARG A 61 8.73 15.23 1.39
CA ARG A 61 7.89 15.56 0.22
C ARG A 61 8.36 14.85 -1.06
N ARG A 62 9.66 14.91 -1.37
CA ARG A 62 10.22 14.25 -2.57
C ARG A 62 10.06 12.74 -2.54
N LEU A 63 10.17 12.13 -1.35
CA LEU A 63 9.92 10.70 -1.18
C LEU A 63 8.46 10.35 -1.47
N HIS A 64 7.51 11.13 -0.97
CA HIS A 64 6.08 10.92 -1.27
C HIS A 64 5.78 11.03 -2.76
N GLU A 65 6.34 12.02 -3.45
CA GLU A 65 6.20 12.17 -4.90
C GLU A 65 6.71 10.92 -5.64
N ARG A 66 7.89 10.42 -5.28
CA ARG A 66 8.47 9.20 -5.87
C ARG A 66 7.67 7.95 -5.57
N LEU A 67 7.15 7.79 -4.35
CA LEU A 67 6.35 6.62 -3.99
C LEU A 67 5.04 6.59 -4.78
N ALA A 68 4.37 7.73 -4.94
CA ALA A 68 3.17 7.84 -5.76
C ALA A 68 3.43 7.48 -7.23
N ASP A 69 4.58 7.90 -7.78
CA ASP A 69 4.98 7.52 -9.14
C ASP A 69 5.23 6.01 -9.28
N LEU A 70 5.85 5.38 -8.28
CA LEU A 70 6.06 3.94 -8.25
C LEU A 70 4.75 3.16 -8.10
N GLU A 71 3.83 3.62 -7.26
CA GLU A 71 2.52 3.01 -7.09
C GLU A 71 1.71 3.10 -8.38
N ARG A 72 1.71 4.25 -9.05
CA ARG A 72 1.09 4.39 -10.38
C ARG A 72 1.63 3.38 -11.37
N ARG A 73 2.96 3.27 -11.47
CA ARG A 73 3.61 2.28 -12.35
C ARG A 73 3.28 0.84 -12.00
N LYS A 74 3.13 0.51 -10.71
CA LYS A 74 2.73 -0.83 -10.27
C LYS A 74 1.30 -1.16 -10.70
N VAL A 75 0.39 -0.20 -10.59
CA VAL A 75 -1.00 -0.36 -11.06
C VAL A 75 -1.02 -0.57 -12.58
N GLU A 76 -0.31 0.27 -13.33
CA GLU A 76 -0.19 0.15 -14.79
C GLU A 76 0.38 -1.24 -15.19
N ALA A 77 1.43 -1.70 -14.50
CA ALA A 77 2.02 -3.01 -14.77
C ALA A 77 1.05 -4.18 -14.44
N ALA A 78 0.29 -4.07 -13.35
CA ALA A 78 -0.68 -5.09 -12.96
C ALA A 78 -1.85 -5.19 -13.94
N GLU A 79 -2.35 -4.05 -14.43
CA GLU A 79 -3.40 -4.02 -15.46
C GLU A 79 -2.93 -4.65 -16.79
N ILE A 80 -1.66 -4.41 -17.15
CA ILE A 80 -1.05 -5.03 -18.33
C ILE A 80 -0.93 -6.55 -18.14
N GLU A 81 -0.50 -7.00 -16.96
CA GLU A 81 -0.37 -8.44 -16.65
C GLU A 81 -1.72 -9.15 -16.68
N GLU A 82 -2.77 -8.54 -16.12
CA GLU A 82 -4.14 -9.06 -16.17
C GLU A 82 -4.66 -9.17 -17.61
N TYR A 83 -4.39 -8.16 -18.45
CA TYR A 83 -4.75 -8.19 -19.86
C TYR A 83 -4.07 -9.34 -20.61
N PHE A 84 -2.76 -9.56 -20.39
CA PHE A 84 -2.02 -10.63 -21.04
C PHE A 84 -2.49 -12.02 -20.61
N GLU A 85 -2.78 -12.23 -19.32
CA GLU A 85 -3.32 -13.50 -18.84
C GLU A 85 -4.73 -13.77 -19.38
N ALA A 86 -5.59 -12.76 -19.42
CA ALA A 86 -6.92 -12.88 -20.02
C ALA A 86 -6.83 -13.20 -21.54
N ALA A 87 -5.90 -12.58 -22.26
CA ALA A 87 -5.67 -12.86 -23.69
C ALA A 87 -5.16 -14.29 -23.92
N ARG A 88 -4.22 -14.75 -23.08
CA ARG A 88 -3.66 -16.11 -23.13
C ARG A 88 -4.72 -17.18 -22.90
N LEU A 89 -5.57 -17.01 -21.90
CA LEU A 89 -6.68 -17.93 -21.61
C LEU A 89 -7.69 -17.99 -22.76
N LYS A 90 -8.00 -16.85 -23.39
CA LYS A 90 -8.90 -16.81 -24.56
C LYS A 90 -8.31 -17.54 -25.76
N ALA A 91 -7.01 -17.41 -26.01
CA ALA A 91 -6.32 -18.11 -27.10
C ALA A 91 -6.37 -19.64 -26.90
N LEU A 92 -6.01 -20.11 -25.71
CA LEU A 92 -6.09 -21.54 -25.35
C LEU A 92 -7.51 -22.10 -25.47
N ALA A 93 -8.52 -21.32 -25.06
CA ALA A 93 -9.92 -21.73 -25.19
C ALA A 93 -10.37 -21.83 -26.66
N LEU A 94 -9.84 -20.99 -27.54
CA LEU A 94 -10.10 -21.03 -28.98
C LEU A 94 -9.46 -22.26 -29.63
N GLU A 95 -8.22 -22.57 -29.27
CA GLU A 95 -7.51 -23.78 -29.72
C GLU A 95 -8.25 -25.05 -29.30
N ALA A 96 -8.61 -25.16 -28.01
CA ALA A 96 -9.37 -26.30 -27.50
C ALA A 96 -10.73 -26.47 -28.19
N ARG A 97 -11.42 -25.36 -28.52
CA ARG A 97 -12.67 -25.40 -29.30
C ARG A 97 -12.45 -25.90 -30.73
N ALA A 98 -11.36 -25.48 -31.38
CA ALA A 98 -11.03 -25.94 -32.72
C ALA A 98 -10.70 -27.44 -32.74
N GLU A 99 -9.95 -27.93 -31.75
CA GLU A 99 -9.66 -29.36 -31.60
C GLU A 99 -10.93 -30.20 -31.37
N LEU A 100 -11.82 -29.76 -30.49
CA LEU A 100 -13.12 -30.43 -30.27
C LEU A 100 -13.96 -30.46 -31.55
N ALA A 101 -14.01 -29.36 -32.30
CA ALA A 101 -14.74 -29.30 -33.57
C ALA A 101 -14.16 -30.21 -34.66
N LEU A 102 -12.85 -30.50 -34.61
CA LEU A 102 -12.22 -31.48 -35.50
C LEU A 102 -12.56 -32.92 -35.09
N LEU A 103 -12.59 -33.20 -33.78
CA LEU A 103 -12.97 -34.52 -33.25
C LEU A 103 -14.43 -34.86 -33.53
N GLU A 104 -15.34 -33.90 -33.41
CA GLU A 104 -16.78 -34.07 -33.73
C GLU A 104 -17.04 -34.29 -35.23
N ARG A 105 -16.07 -33.99 -36.10
CA ARG A 105 -16.19 -34.10 -37.56
C ARG A 105 -15.68 -35.43 -38.12
N LEU A 106 -15.08 -36.28 -37.29
CA LEU A 106 -14.63 -37.61 -37.68
C LEU A 106 -15.82 -38.59 -37.61
N PRO A 107 -16.05 -39.42 -38.65
CA PRO A 107 -17.18 -40.36 -38.72
C PRO A 107 -17.06 -41.54 -37.74
#